data_AF-A0A6P0JN91-F1
#
_entry.id   AF-A0A6P0JN91-F1
#
_cell.length_a   1.000
_cell.length_b   1.000
_cell.length_c   1.000
_cell.angle_alpha   90.00
_cell.angle_beta   90.00
_cell.angle_gamma   90.00
#
_symmetry.space_group_name_H-M   'P 1'
#
loop_
_entity.id
_entity.type
_entity.pdbx_description
1 polymer ?
#
loop_
_entity_poly.entity_id
_entity_poly.type
_entity_poly.pdbx_seq_one_letter_code
_entity_poly.pdbx_strand_id
1 'polypeptide(L)' 'MSKSRFGTIDSQLETIIEPLIALPPQEIAPLLLQLSRDDLISRFGQGE' A
#
# COMPACT_ATOMS: atom_id res chain seq x y z
N MET A 1 -10.39 19.38 -18.29
CA MET A 1 -10.27 19.22 -16.82
C MET A 1 -10.08 17.75 -16.52
N SER A 2 -8.83 17.28 -16.48
CA SER A 2 -8.54 15.87 -16.19
C SER A 2 -8.53 15.68 -14.69
N LYS A 3 -9.66 15.22 -14.12
CA LYS A 3 -9.67 14.63 -12.77
C LYS A 3 -8.68 13.47 -12.83
N SER A 4 -7.51 13.60 -12.21
CA SER A 4 -6.62 12.47 -11.98
C SER A 4 -7.44 11.39 -11.30
N ARG A 5 -7.84 10.39 -12.08
CA ARG A 5 -8.42 9.16 -11.59
C ARG A 5 -7.23 8.36 -11.08
N PHE A 6 -6.74 8.67 -9.89
CA PHE A 6 -6.22 7.58 -9.08
C PHE A 6 -7.39 6.61 -9.01
N GLY A 7 -7.28 5.49 -9.73
CA GLY A 7 -8.30 4.46 -9.73
C GLY A 7 -8.65 4.12 -8.29
N THR A 8 -9.88 3.69 -8.05
CA THR A 8 -10.29 3.21 -6.72
C THR A 8 -9.21 2.25 -6.22
N ILE A 9 -8.62 2.56 -5.07
CA ILE A 9 -7.72 1.61 -4.43
C ILE A 9 -8.57 0.38 -4.11
N ASP A 10 -8.06 -0.77 -4.49
CA ASP A 10 -8.72 -2.03 -4.22
C ASP A 10 -8.85 -2.24 -2.70
N SER A 11 -9.98 -2.79 -2.25
CA SER A 11 -10.26 -2.98 -0.82
C SER A 11 -9.17 -3.76 -0.08
N GLN A 12 -8.45 -4.68 -0.73
CA GLN A 12 -7.32 -5.38 -0.11
C GLN A 12 -6.07 -4.50 0.06
N LEU A 13 -5.90 -3.49 -0.79
CA LEU A 13 -4.85 -2.49 -0.60
C LEU A 13 -5.25 -1.45 0.44
N GLU A 14 -6.54 -1.16 0.60
CA GLU A 14 -7.02 -0.27 1.67
C GLU A 14 -6.66 -0.81 3.06
N THR A 15 -6.75 -2.14 3.27
CA THR A 15 -6.43 -2.75 4.58
C THR A 15 -4.97 -2.59 4.99
N ILE A 16 -4.07 -2.29 4.04
CA ILE A 16 -2.64 -2.15 4.33
C ILE A 16 -2.17 -0.70 4.39
N ILE A 17 -3.04 0.30 4.14
CA ILE A 17 -2.63 1.71 4.15
C ILE A 17 -2.15 2.12 5.54
N GLU A 18 -2.93 1.83 6.57
CA GLU A 18 -2.63 2.19 7.97
C GLU A 18 -1.27 1.64 8.45
N PRO A 19 -0.96 0.33 8.33
CA PRO A 19 0.36 -0.18 8.72
C PRO A 19 1.49 0.33 7.81
N LEU A 20 1.21 0.67 6.55
CA LEU A 20 2.24 1.18 5.63
C LEU A 20 2.64 2.63 5.97
N ILE A 21 1.69 3.50 6.31
CA ILE A 21 1.99 4.90 6.69
C ILE A 21 2.59 5.04 8.09
N ALA A 22 2.48 4.00 8.93
CA ALA A 22 3.15 3.94 10.23
C ALA A 22 4.67 3.76 10.11
N LEU A 23 5.17 3.36 8.93
CA LEU A 23 6.60 3.21 8.68
C LEU A 23 7.27 4.57 8.40
N PRO A 24 8.58 4.70 8.69
CA PRO A 24 9.35 5.86 8.25
C PRO A 24 9.30 6.04 6.73
N PRO A 25 9.15 7.27 6.20
CA PRO A 25 9.03 7.50 4.75
C PRO A 25 10.18 6.93 3.92
N GLN A 26 11.40 6.91 4.47
CA GLN A 26 12.58 6.31 3.84
C GLN A 26 12.51 4.78 3.68
N GLU A 27 11.65 4.10 4.43
CA GLU A 27 11.43 2.65 4.35
C GLU A 27 10.27 2.31 3.41
N ILE A 28 9.30 3.22 3.21
CA ILE A 28 8.15 3.00 2.33
C ILE A 28 8.58 2.91 0.86
N ALA A 29 9.40 3.85 0.39
CA ALA A 29 9.83 3.89 -1.01
C ALA A 29 10.47 2.59 -1.51
N PRO A 30 11.46 1.97 -0.82
CA PRO A 30 12.01 0.71 -1.27
C PRO A 30 11.00 -0.44 -1.22
N LEU A 31 10.08 -0.48 -0.25
CA LEU A 31 9.04 -1.51 -0.18
C LEU A 31 8.10 -1.46 -1.39
N LEU A 32 7.66 -0.27 -1.79
CA LEU A 32 6.78 -0.10 -2.95
C LEU A 32 7.48 -0.41 -4.30
N LEU A 33 8.81 -0.30 -4.34
CA LEU A 33 9.59 -0.61 -5.54
C LEU A 33 9.99 -2.09 -5.63
N GLN A 34 10.14 -2.77 -4.49
CA GLN A 34 10.64 -4.15 -4.44
C GLN A 34 9.52 -5.18 -4.31
N LEU A 35 8.41 -4.84 -3.67
CA LEU A 35 7.33 -5.77 -3.39
C LEU A 35 6.20 -5.62 -4.40
N SER A 36 5.65 -6.75 -4.82
CA SER A 36 4.41 -6.77 -5.59
C SER A 36 3.22 -6.41 -4.70
N ARG A 37 2.05 -6.15 -5.31
CA ARG A 37 0.79 -5.97 -4.59
C ARG A 37 0.53 -7.14 -3.61
N ASP A 38 0.66 -8.37 -4.09
CA ASP A 38 0.34 -9.55 -3.28
C ASP A 38 1.35 -9.72 -2.13
N ASP A 39 2.61 -9.37 -2.34
CA ASP A 39 3.62 -9.36 -1.27
C ASP A 39 3.32 -8.29 -0.22
N LEU A 40 2.88 -7.10 -0.64
CA LEU A 40 2.46 -6.04 0.27
C LEU A 40 1.24 -6.47 1.09
N ILE A 41 0.24 -7.07 0.47
CA ILE A 41 -0.94 -7.60 1.15
C ILE A 41 -0.57 -8.74 2.09
N SER A 42 0.29 -9.67 1.67
CA SER A 42 0.75 -10.77 2.52
C SER A 42 1.52 -10.28 3.74
N ARG A 43 2.34 -9.23 3.57
CA ARG A 43 3.17 -8.65 4.63
C ARG A 43 2.39 -7.77 5.60
N PHE A 44 1.46 -6.96 5.12
CA PHE A 44 0.81 -5.91 5.91
C PHE A 44 -0.69 -6.15 6.11
N GLY A 45 -1.31 -7.07 5.38
CA GLY A 45 -2.73 -7.41 5.47
C GLY A 45 -3.06 -8.44 6.54
N GLN A 46 -2.08 -8.83 7.37
CA GLN A 46 -2.28 -9.66 8.56
C GLN A 46 -2.66 -8.76 9.74
N GLY A 47 -3.92 -8.34 9.79
CA GLY A 47 -4.56 -7.73 10.96
C GLY A 47 -5.89 -8.46 11.23
N GLU A 48 -6.12 -8.86 12.48
CA GLU A 48 -7.38 -9.48 12.94
C GLU A 48 -8.63 -8.63 12.64
#